data_AF-A0A2K3ME60-F1
#
_entry.id   AF-A0A2K3ME60-F1
#
_cell.length_a   1.000
_cell.length_b   1.000
_cell.length_c   1.000
_cell.angle_alpha   90.00
_cell.angle_beta   90.00
_cell.angle_gamma   90.00
#
_symmetry.space_group_name_H-M   'P 1'
#
loop_
_entity.id
_entity.type
_entity.pdbx_description
1 polymer ?
#
loop_
_entity_poly.entity_id
_entity_poly.type
_entity_poly.pdbx_seq_one_letter_code
_entity_poly.pdbx_strand_id
1 'polypeptide(L)'
;MLSGNGILSVLVLLALQLQVLLVGGDYIPPVKLDGFVYKNRRFNYDTIQIEAFYDPLCPDSADSWPPLKKALHHYSHRVSLVVHLLPLP
;
A
#
# COMPACT_ATOMS: atom_id res chain seq x y z
N MET A 1 -43.59 -1.53 12.68
CA MET A 1 -43.58 -2.98 12.38
C MET A 1 -43.05 -3.13 10.96
N LEU A 2 -41.88 -3.73 10.78
CA LEU A 2 -41.33 -3.97 9.44
C LEU A 2 -42.20 -5.02 8.73
N SER A 3 -42.68 -4.72 7.52
CA SER A 3 -43.39 -5.67 6.66
C SER A 3 -42.54 -6.92 6.42
N GLY A 4 -43.15 -8.09 6.17
CA GLY A 4 -42.44 -9.35 5.91
C GLY A 4 -41.39 -9.23 4.79
N ASN A 5 -41.65 -8.40 3.78
CA ASN A 5 -40.68 -8.10 2.72
C ASN A 5 -39.51 -7.24 3.21
N GLY A 6 -39.74 -6.33 4.16
CA GLY A 6 -38.69 -5.54 4.80
C GLY A 6 -37.76 -6.39 5.65
N ILE A 7 -38.31 -7.39 6.35
CA ILE A 7 -37.51 -8.35 7.13
C ILE A 7 -36.64 -9.20 6.18
N LEU A 8 -37.21 -9.70 5.08
CA LEU A 8 -36.46 -10.47 4.09
C LEU A 8 -35.31 -9.66 3.46
N SER A 9 -35.56 -8.41 3.08
CA SER A 9 -34.53 -7.53 2.51
C SER A 9 -33.40 -7.25 3.50
N VAL A 10 -33.71 -7.03 4.78
CA VAL A 10 -32.67 -6.83 5.82
C VAL A 10 -31.83 -8.08 6.00
N LEU A 11 -32.44 -9.27 6.03
CA LEU A 11 -31.72 -10.54 6.15
C LEU A 11 -30.78 -10.79 4.95
N VAL A 12 -31.24 -10.48 3.74
CA VAL A 12 -30.40 -10.61 2.52
C VAL A 12 -29.21 -9.65 2.57
N LEU A 13 -29.40 -8.40 2.98
CA LEU A 13 -28.31 -7.43 3.11
C LEU A 13 -27.30 -7.84 4.19
N LEU A 14 -27.78 -8.36 5.33
CA LEU A 14 -26.91 -8.87 6.40
C LEU A 14 -26.08 -10.08 5.93
N ALA A 15 -26.70 -11.00 5.19
CA ALA A 15 -26.01 -12.15 4.63
C ALA A 15 -24.94 -11.72 3.60
N LEU A 16 -25.23 -10.71 2.77
CA LEU A 16 -24.29 -10.17 1.79
C LEU A 16 -23.07 -9.53 2.48
N GLN A 17 -23.30 -8.77 3.56
CA GLN A 17 -22.21 -8.18 4.34
C GLN A 17 -21.36 -9.24 5.05
N LEU A 18 -21.99 -10.31 5.55
CA LEU A 18 -21.29 -11.43 6.18
C LEU A 18 -20.40 -12.19 5.17
N GLN A 19 -20.86 -12.35 3.93
CA GLN A 19 -20.07 -12.98 2.86
C GLN A 19 -18.79 -12.18 2.54
N VAL A 20 -18.89 -10.85 2.47
CA VAL A 20 -17.72 -9.97 2.25
C VAL A 20 -16.75 -10.05 3.43
N LEU A 21 -17.25 -10.22 4.66
CA LEU A 21 -16.41 -10.35 5.85
C LEU A 21 -15.69 -11.71 5.94
N LEU A 22 -16.32 -12.78 5.43
CA LEU A 22 -15.80 -14.14 5.43
C LEU A 22 -14.82 -14.40 4.28
N VAL A 23 -14.99 -13.72 3.15
CA VAL A 23 -14.00 -13.68 2.07
C VAL A 23 -12.90 -12.72 2.48
N GLY A 24 -11.98 -13.20 3.32
CA GLY A 24 -10.68 -12.58 3.45
C GLY A 24 -10.02 -12.56 2.08
N GLY A 25 -9.66 -11.38 1.57
CA GLY A 25 -8.93 -11.26 0.32
C GLY A 25 -7.65 -12.11 0.39
N ASP A 26 -7.37 -12.85 -0.68
CA ASP A 26 -6.20 -13.72 -0.81
C ASP A 26 -4.93 -12.86 -1.02
N TYR A 27 -4.66 -11.98 -0.06
CA TYR A 27 -3.42 -11.23 0.03
C TYR A 27 -2.50 -12.07 0.89
N ILE A 28 -1.82 -13.05 0.28
CA ILE A 28 -0.65 -13.67 0.90
C ILE A 28 0.44 -12.60 0.85
N PRO A 29 0.74 -11.91 1.96
CA PRO A 29 1.82 -10.94 1.96
C PRO A 29 3.10 -11.74 1.70
N PRO A 30 4.03 -11.26 0.88
CA PRO A 30 5.32 -11.92 0.73
C PRO A 30 5.93 -12.10 2.13
N VAL A 31 6.47 -13.30 2.40
CA VAL A 31 7.04 -13.69 3.71
C VAL A 31 8.10 -12.69 4.20
N LYS A 32 8.69 -11.95 3.26
CA LYS A 32 9.63 -10.87 3.51
C LYS A 32 9.26 -9.68 2.65
N LEU A 33 9.38 -8.48 3.21
CA LEU A 33 9.35 -7.24 2.44
C LEU A 33 10.42 -7.33 1.36
N ASP A 34 10.00 -7.21 0.10
CA ASP A 34 10.94 -6.99 -0.99
C ASP A 34 11.46 -5.54 -0.89
N GLY A 35 12.76 -5.35 -1.07
CA GLY A 35 13.39 -4.03 -0.92
C GLY A 35 13.72 -3.58 0.52
N PHE A 36 13.97 -2.27 0.66
CA PHE A 36 14.34 -1.63 1.93
C PHE A 36 13.64 -0.28 2.13
N VAL A 37 13.26 0.02 3.38
CA VAL A 37 12.65 1.30 3.75
C VAL A 37 13.72 2.39 3.79
N TYR A 38 13.55 3.44 2.97
CA TYR A 38 14.44 4.59 3.00
C TYR A 38 14.09 5.51 4.18
N LYS A 39 14.98 5.54 5.18
CA LYS A 39 14.81 6.19 6.49
C LYS A 39 13.60 5.63 7.24
N ASN A 40 13.86 4.93 8.35
CA ASN A 40 12.80 4.36 9.19
C ASN A 40 11.96 5.48 9.82
N ARG A 41 10.88 5.87 9.15
CA ARG A 41 9.90 6.85 9.64
C ARG A 41 8.68 6.12 10.15
N ARG A 42 8.07 6.64 11.21
CA ARG A 42 6.82 6.08 11.74
C ARG A 42 5.76 6.11 10.65
N PHE A 43 5.29 4.92 10.26
CA PHE A 43 4.11 4.77 9.45
C PHE A 43 2.89 5.21 10.28
N ASN A 44 2.10 6.13 9.72
CA ASN A 44 0.76 6.48 10.19
C ASN A 44 -0.22 6.23 9.02
N TYR A 45 -1.49 5.97 9.30
CA TYR A 45 -2.55 5.79 8.30
C TYR A 45 -2.69 6.98 7.34
N ASP A 46 -2.23 8.17 7.72
CA ASP A 46 -2.19 9.37 6.87
C ASP A 46 -0.92 9.47 5.99
N THR A 47 -0.05 8.46 6.02
CA THR A 47 1.22 8.43 5.27
C THR A 47 1.01 7.79 3.90
N ILE A 48 1.40 8.49 2.85
CA ILE A 48 1.46 7.94 1.50
C ILE A 48 2.69 7.04 1.40
N GLN A 49 2.45 5.74 1.17
CA GLN A 49 3.48 4.76 0.86
C GLN A 49 3.88 4.92 -0.62
N ILE A 50 5.15 5.21 -0.88
CA ILE A 50 5.75 5.22 -2.22
C ILE A 50 6.63 3.98 -2.34
N GLU A 51 6.49 3.25 -3.44
CA GLU A 51 7.37 2.15 -3.79
C GLU A 51 8.12 2.48 -5.08
N ALA A 52 9.43 2.30 -5.07
CA ALA A 52 10.28 2.59 -6.23
C ALA A 52 11.15 1.39 -6.58
N PHE A 53 11.08 0.94 -7.82
CA PHE A 53 12.06 0.02 -8.40
C PHE A 53 13.26 0.82 -8.88
N TYR A 54 14.43 0.52 -8.35
CA TYR A 54 15.62 1.34 -8.51
C TYR A 54 16.80 0.48 -8.97
N ASP A 55 17.36 0.85 -10.12
CA ASP A 55 18.61 0.29 -10.62
C ASP A 55 19.74 1.33 -10.42
N PRO A 56 20.73 1.08 -9.54
CA PRO A 56 21.85 2.00 -9.35
C PRO A 56 22.79 2.10 -10.57
N LEU A 57 22.72 1.16 -11.52
CA LEU A 57 23.55 1.14 -12.73
C LEU A 57 22.91 1.86 -13.92
N CYS A 58 21.58 2.03 -13.91
CA CYS A 58 20.88 2.79 -14.93
C CYS A 58 21.07 4.31 -14.70
N PRO A 59 21.63 5.06 -15.66
CA PRO A 59 21.89 6.50 -15.50
C PRO A 59 20.66 7.31 -15.10
N ASP A 60 19.50 7.04 -15.71
CA ASP A 60 18.26 7.77 -15.41
C ASP A 60 17.76 7.50 -13.98
N SER A 61 17.87 6.24 -13.54
CA SER A 61 17.54 5.86 -12.16
C SER A 61 18.51 6.51 -11.18
N ALA A 62 19.81 6.43 -11.45
CA ALA A 62 20.86 7.07 -10.65
C ALA A 62 20.62 8.59 -10.49
N ASP A 63 20.40 9.28 -11.61
CA ASP A 63 20.19 10.73 -11.68
C ASP A 63 18.89 11.19 -11.01
N SER A 64 17.88 10.31 -10.91
CA SER A 64 16.64 10.60 -10.18
C SER A 64 16.82 10.64 -8.65
N TRP A 65 17.89 10.07 -8.11
CA TRP A 65 18.05 9.90 -6.66
C TRP A 65 18.24 11.21 -5.90
N PRO A 66 19.11 12.16 -6.32
CA PRO A 66 19.23 13.45 -5.65
C PRO A 66 17.92 14.27 -5.56
N PRO A 67 17.13 14.49 -6.63
CA PRO A 67 15.87 15.21 -6.52
C PRO A 67 14.82 14.43 -5.71
N LEU A 68 14.77 13.10 -5.83
CA LEU A 68 13.88 12.27 -5.00
C LEU A 68 14.16 12.47 -3.50
N LYS A 69 15.44 12.48 -3.08
CA LYS A 69 15.82 12.77 -1.70
C LYS A 69 15.35 14.16 -1.23
N LYS A 70 15.37 15.18 -2.10
CA LYS A 70 14.87 16.52 -1.78
C LYS A 70 13.36 16.49 -1.55
N ALA A 71 12.60 15.81 -2.42
CA ALA A 71 11.16 15.64 -2.25
C ALA A 71 10.80 14.90 -0.96
N LEU A 72 11.49 13.79 -0.66
CA LEU A 72 11.29 13.00 0.56
C LEU A 72 11.65 13.76 1.85
N HIS A 73 12.52 14.75 1.75
CA HIS A 73 12.78 15.68 2.85
C HIS A 73 11.62 16.66 3.00
N HIS A 74 11.19 17.29 1.92
CA HIS A 74 10.12 18.28 1.94
C HIS A 74 8.78 17.70 2.42
N TYR A 75 8.40 16.52 1.94
CA TYR A 75 7.15 15.84 2.30
C TYR A 75 7.30 14.86 3.48
N SER A 76 8.35 15.03 4.29
CA SER A 76 8.83 13.97 5.18
C SER A 76 7.85 13.38 6.20
N HIS A 77 6.84 14.16 6.60
CA HIS A 77 5.80 13.79 7.54
C HIS A 77 4.59 13.09 6.88
N ARG A 78 4.51 13.10 5.54
CA ARG A 78 3.39 12.58 4.74
C ARG A 78 3.76 11.40 3.86
N VAL A 79 5.05 11.10 3.69
CA VAL A 79 5.50 10.05 2.77
C VAL A 79 6.48 9.08 3.42
N SER A 80 6.31 7.81 3.09
CA SER A 80 7.25 6.71 3.33
C SER A 80 7.73 6.18 1.98
N LEU A 81 9.00 5.76 1.89
CA LEU A 81 9.55 5.19 0.66
C LEU A 81 10.11 3.80 0.94
N VAL A 82 9.67 2.81 0.15
CA VAL A 82 10.31 1.50 0.01
C VAL A 82 11.00 1.46 -1.33
N VAL A 83 12.28 1.05 -1.33
CA VAL A 83 13.09 0.91 -2.52
C VAL A 83 13.33 -0.57 -2.80
N HIS A 84 12.89 -1.02 -3.96
CA HIS A 84 13.11 -2.35 -4.51
C HIS A 84 14.30 -2.27 -5.46
N LEU A 85 15.39 -3.00 -5.18
CA LEU A 85 16.52 -3.03 -6.11
C LEU A 85 16.16 -3.91 -7.31
N LEU A 86 16.22 -3.33 -8.49
CA LEU A 86 15.92 -4.03 -9.74
C LEU A 86 17.20 -4.06 -10.59
N PRO A 87 17.88 -5.22 -10.72
CA PRO A 87 18.90 -5.37 -11.74
C PRO A 87 18.20 -5.48 -13.10
N LEU A 88 18.38 -4.50 -13.98
CA LEU A 88 17.97 -4.67 -15.38
C LEU A 88 18.87 -5.75 -16.03
N PRO A 89 18.30 -6.65 -16.86
CA PRO A 89 19.07 -7.70 -17.56
C PRO A 89 20.02 -7.15 -18.63
#